data_AF-A0A023DKS9-F1
#
_entry.id   AF-A0A023DKS9-F1
#
_cell.length_a   1.000
_cell.length_b   1.000
_cell.length_c   1.000
_cell.angle_alpha   90.00
_cell.angle_beta   90.00
_cell.angle_gamma   90.00
#
_symmetry.space_group_name_H-M   'P 1'
#
loop_
_entity.id
_entity.type
_entity.pdbx_description
1 polymer ?
#
loop_
_entity_poly.entity_id
_entity_poly.type
_entity_poly.pdbx_seq_one_letter_code
_entity_poly.pdbx_strand_id
1 'polypeptide(L)'
;MRKISFKLGLLFFVFVLGIETVLFASLYVTLVNSRINEEFEQLLARGNNHRDVLEKNYNPSTLEHVTMMESEAETDVVITNENGKILYFSDHILPFAKRIIKKANNKNIPHSGMIVQKNWQKEAHISTVSPIRIDGKIKGYVYMFQNTDSIQNMIYKLKHHFIMVGILSVFLTIITIAFLSRVITIPLIRMKEATEKLSKGDFSVRLQIKGEDE
;
A
#
# COMPACT_ATOMS: atom_id res chain seq x y z
N MET A 1 0.93 -45.99 10.61
CA MET A 1 0.85 -44.83 11.52
C MET A 1 1.33 -43.51 10.89
N ARG A 2 2.61 -43.33 10.49
CA ARG A 2 3.12 -42.08 9.85
C ARG A 2 2.36 -41.64 8.58
N LYS A 3 1.89 -42.57 7.75
CA LYS A 3 1.30 -42.24 6.43
C LYS A 3 -0.04 -41.48 6.51
N ILE A 4 -0.88 -41.73 7.53
CA ILE A 4 -2.20 -41.06 7.63
C ILE A 4 -2.05 -39.66 8.23
N SER A 5 -1.34 -39.53 9.37
CA SER A 5 -1.03 -38.24 9.99
C SER A 5 -0.28 -37.30 9.05
N PHE A 6 0.64 -37.84 8.24
CA PHE A 6 1.33 -37.06 7.22
C PHE A 6 0.41 -36.58 6.10
N LYS A 7 -0.44 -37.45 5.54
CA LYS A 7 -1.39 -37.08 4.48
C LYS A 7 -2.39 -36.01 4.96
N LEU A 8 -2.91 -36.18 6.18
CA LEU A 8 -3.87 -35.24 6.76
C LEU A 8 -3.19 -33.89 7.07
N GLY A 9 -2.00 -33.92 7.69
CA GLY A 9 -1.22 -32.71 7.94
C GLY A 9 -0.84 -31.96 6.66
N LEU A 10 -0.47 -32.68 5.60
CA LEU A 10 -0.17 -32.08 4.30
C LEU A 10 -1.41 -31.42 3.68
N LEU A 11 -2.59 -32.06 3.79
CA LEU A 11 -3.85 -31.48 3.29
C LEU A 11 -4.18 -30.16 4.01
N PHE A 12 -4.12 -30.14 5.34
CA PHE A 12 -4.31 -28.92 6.13
C PHE A 12 -3.26 -27.86 5.81
N PHE A 13 -1.99 -28.26 5.65
CA PHE A 13 -0.93 -27.34 5.29
C PHE A 13 -1.20 -26.64 3.96
N VAL A 14 -1.59 -27.38 2.92
CA VAL A 14 -1.90 -26.79 1.60
C VAL A 14 -3.09 -25.84 1.69
N PHE A 15 -4.14 -26.20 2.42
CA PHE A 15 -5.32 -25.35 2.57
C PHE A 15 -5.00 -24.05 3.34
N VAL A 16 -4.29 -24.17 4.47
CA VAL A 16 -3.88 -23.02 5.28
C VAL A 16 -2.93 -22.13 4.52
N LEU A 17 -1.92 -22.69 3.83
CA LEU A 17 -0.97 -21.93 3.03
C LEU A 17 -1.66 -21.22 1.86
N GLY A 18 -2.67 -21.84 1.25
CA GLY A 18 -3.49 -21.21 0.21
C GLY A 18 -4.23 -19.98 0.73
N ILE A 19 -4.94 -20.12 1.86
CA ILE A 19 -5.64 -18.99 2.50
C ILE A 19 -4.65 -17.90 2.92
N GLU A 20 -3.55 -18.31 3.56
CA GLU A 20 -2.48 -17.41 4.01
C GLU A 20 -1.90 -16.61 2.84
N THR A 21 -1.62 -17.25 1.70
CA THR A 21 -1.11 -16.59 0.50
C THR A 21 -2.10 -15.56 -0.04
N VAL A 22 -3.39 -15.90 -0.11
CA VAL A 22 -4.44 -14.98 -0.58
C VAL A 22 -4.55 -13.77 0.34
N LEU A 23 -4.60 -13.99 1.66
CA LEU A 23 -4.66 -12.91 2.64
C LEU A 23 -3.41 -12.02 2.59
N PHE A 24 -2.23 -12.62 2.49
CA PHE A 24 -0.96 -11.91 2.46
C PHE A 24 -0.81 -11.08 1.18
N ALA A 25 -1.20 -11.63 0.02
CA ALA A 25 -1.22 -10.91 -1.25
C ALA A 25 -2.24 -9.76 -1.22
N SER A 26 -3.44 -9.98 -0.68
CA SER A 26 -4.46 -8.94 -0.52
C SER A 26 -3.96 -7.80 0.38
N LEU A 27 -3.33 -8.14 1.51
CA LEU A 27 -2.74 -7.17 2.43
C LEU A 27 -1.62 -6.36 1.74
N TYR A 28 -0.72 -7.03 1.01
CA TYR A 28 0.36 -6.38 0.28
C TYR A 28 -0.16 -5.36 -0.74
N VAL A 29 -1.10 -5.78 -1.60
CA VAL A 29 -1.68 -4.90 -2.63
C VAL A 29 -2.40 -3.71 -2.00
N THR A 30 -3.19 -3.96 -0.95
CA THR A 30 -3.92 -2.91 -0.24
C THR A 30 -2.97 -1.90 0.40
N LEU A 31 -1.93 -2.37 1.08
CA LEU A 31 -0.95 -1.51 1.74
C LEU A 31 -0.16 -0.67 0.73
N VAL A 32 0.35 -1.29 -0.34
CA VAL A 32 1.09 -0.57 -1.39
C VAL A 32 0.20 0.51 -2.03
N ASN A 33 -1.02 0.17 -2.40
CA ASN A 33 -1.96 1.13 -2.98
C ASN A 33 -2.30 2.27 -2.01
N SER A 34 -2.52 1.96 -0.73
CA SER A 34 -2.79 2.97 0.30
C SER A 34 -1.63 3.94 0.46
N ARG A 35 -0.39 3.44 0.51
CA ARG A 35 0.81 4.28 0.67
C ARG A 35 1.09 5.13 -0.56
N ILE A 36 0.88 4.59 -1.76
CA ILE A 36 0.97 5.38 -3.00
C ILE A 36 -0.09 6.48 -3.01
N ASN A 37 -1.33 6.17 -2.60
CA ASN A 37 -2.39 7.17 -2.56
C ASN A 37 -2.10 8.27 -1.53
N GLU A 38 -1.52 7.90 -0.39
CA GLU A 38 -1.08 8.85 0.62
C GLU A 38 -0.06 9.85 0.07
N GLU A 39 0.95 9.41 -0.69
CA GLU A 39 1.92 10.30 -1.37
C GLU A 39 1.22 11.29 -2.33
N PHE A 40 0.22 10.82 -3.09
CA PHE A 40 -0.55 11.70 -3.97
C PHE A 40 -1.35 12.76 -3.21
N GLU A 41 -2.04 12.35 -2.14
CA GLU A 41 -2.84 13.26 -1.32
C GLU A 41 -1.96 14.24 -0.55
N GLN A 42 -0.79 13.82 -0.08
CA GLN A 42 0.19 14.70 0.57
C GLN A 42 0.73 15.75 -0.41
N LEU A 43 1.09 15.37 -1.63
CA LEU A 43 1.54 16.31 -2.66
C LEU A 43 0.43 17.28 -3.07
N LEU A 44 -0.82 16.82 -3.14
CA LEU A 44 -1.98 17.66 -3.43
C LEU A 44 -2.26 18.63 -2.29
N ALA A 45 -2.26 18.15 -1.04
CA ALA A 45 -2.44 18.96 0.15
C ALA A 45 -1.34 20.03 0.26
N ARG A 46 -0.08 19.68 -0.03
CA ARG A 46 1.03 20.64 -0.06
C ARG A 46 0.80 21.75 -1.10
N GLY A 47 0.38 21.38 -2.32
CA GLY A 47 0.02 22.35 -3.35
C GLY A 47 -1.17 23.25 -2.98
N ASN A 48 -2.17 22.68 -2.32
CA ASN A 48 -3.32 23.41 -1.80
C ASN A 48 -2.93 24.39 -0.69
N ASN A 49 -2.02 24.00 0.21
CA ASN A 49 -1.52 24.89 1.26
C ASN A 49 -0.74 26.08 0.67
N HIS A 50 0.10 25.83 -0.35
CA HIS A 50 0.79 26.91 -1.07
C HIS A 50 -0.18 27.84 -1.79
N ARG A 51 -1.21 27.29 -2.45
CA ARG A 51 -2.32 28.09 -3.00
C ARG A 51 -2.95 28.97 -1.92
N ASP A 52 -3.31 28.42 -0.77
CA ASP A 52 -3.99 29.18 0.31
C ASP A 52 -3.16 30.35 0.83
N VAL A 53 -1.84 30.18 0.91
CA VAL A 53 -0.91 31.27 1.26
C VAL A 53 -0.89 32.34 0.17
N LEU A 54 -0.82 31.93 -1.09
CA LEU A 54 -0.79 32.85 -2.24
C LEU A 54 -2.11 33.59 -2.46
N GLU A 55 -3.25 32.98 -2.16
CA GLU A 55 -4.56 33.64 -2.24
C GLU A 55 -4.72 34.72 -1.15
N LYS A 56 -4.14 34.50 0.03
CA LYS A 56 -4.13 35.49 1.12
C LYS A 56 -3.17 36.64 0.86
N ASN A 57 -2.02 36.36 0.24
CA ASN A 57 -1.00 37.37 0.01
C ASN A 57 -0.29 37.16 -1.34
N TYR A 58 -0.90 37.67 -2.41
CA TYR A 58 -0.37 37.53 -3.76
C TYR A 58 0.61 38.66 -4.11
N ASN A 59 1.84 38.54 -3.62
CA ASN A 59 2.92 39.48 -3.93
C ASN A 59 4.20 38.74 -4.37
N PRO A 60 5.16 39.44 -5.02
CA PRO A 60 6.40 38.82 -5.50
C PRO A 60 7.21 38.10 -4.42
N SER A 61 7.31 38.67 -3.21
CA SER A 61 8.08 38.09 -2.10
C SER A 61 7.47 36.77 -1.61
N THR A 62 6.14 36.66 -1.54
CA THR A 62 5.46 35.41 -1.14
C THR A 62 5.60 34.34 -2.22
N LEU A 63 5.53 34.71 -3.50
CA LEU A 63 5.77 33.81 -4.63
C LEU A 63 7.20 33.25 -4.62
N GLU A 64 8.19 34.11 -4.37
CA GLU A 64 9.59 33.73 -4.25
C GLU A 64 9.83 32.85 -3.03
N HIS A 65 9.23 33.18 -1.88
CA HIS A 65 9.33 32.37 -0.67
C HIS A 65 8.77 30.95 -0.86
N VAL A 66 7.58 30.80 -1.45
CA VAL A 66 7.01 29.48 -1.79
C VAL A 66 7.96 28.70 -2.71
N THR A 67 8.54 29.37 -3.70
CA THR A 67 9.49 28.75 -4.63
C THR A 67 10.77 28.27 -3.93
N MET A 68 11.31 29.10 -3.04
CA MET A 68 12.51 28.80 -2.24
C MET A 68 12.28 27.65 -1.24
N MET A 69 11.08 27.55 -0.66
CA MET A 69 10.75 26.45 0.25
C MET A 69 10.82 25.08 -0.42
N GLU A 70 10.48 25.02 -1.71
CA GLU A 70 10.46 23.78 -2.47
C GLU A 70 11.82 23.48 -3.10
N SER A 71 12.63 24.48 -3.47
CA SER A 71 14.00 24.23 -3.93
C SER A 71 14.90 23.55 -2.87
N GLU A 72 14.56 23.72 -1.59
CA GLU A 72 15.26 23.08 -0.45
C GLU A 72 14.53 21.82 0.08
N ALA A 73 13.46 21.37 -0.60
CA ALA A 73 12.67 20.20 -0.23
C ALA A 73 12.88 19.03 -1.20
N GLU A 74 12.22 17.89 -0.93
CA GLU A 74 12.17 16.75 -1.86
C GLU A 74 11.11 16.94 -2.99
N THR A 75 10.49 18.11 -3.04
CA THR A 75 9.39 18.44 -3.94
C THR A 75 9.69 19.71 -4.70
N ASP A 76 9.20 19.80 -5.94
CA ASP A 76 9.36 20.97 -6.80
C ASP A 76 8.04 21.71 -6.99
N VAL A 77 8.12 23.02 -7.25
CA VAL A 77 6.96 23.86 -7.55
C VAL A 77 7.14 24.64 -8.83
N VAL A 78 6.04 24.80 -9.57
CA VAL A 78 5.95 25.76 -10.67
C VAL A 78 4.68 26.58 -10.50
N ILE A 79 4.84 27.89 -10.47
CA ILE A 79 3.73 28.85 -10.40
C ILE A 79 3.55 29.47 -11.78
N THR A 80 2.31 29.43 -12.26
CA THR A 80 1.94 29.94 -13.58
C THR A 80 0.89 31.04 -13.48
N ASN A 81 0.75 31.86 -14.52
CA ASN A 81 -0.42 32.71 -14.68
C ASN A 81 -1.64 31.92 -15.18
N GLU A 82 -2.79 32.60 -15.30
CA GLU A 82 -4.05 32.02 -15.81
C GLU A 82 -3.92 31.31 -17.18
N ASN A 83 -2.96 31.71 -18.03
CA ASN A 83 -2.72 31.15 -19.36
C ASN A 83 -1.69 29.99 -19.37
N GLY A 84 -1.17 29.60 -18.20
CA GLY A 84 -0.15 28.57 -18.07
C GLY A 84 1.28 29.05 -18.40
N LYS A 85 1.52 30.37 -18.50
CA LYS A 85 2.87 30.93 -18.59
C LYS A 85 3.54 30.82 -17.22
N ILE A 86 4.72 30.22 -17.19
CA ILE A 86 5.54 30.06 -15.98
C ILE A 86 5.99 31.44 -15.50
N LEU A 87 5.77 31.72 -14.20
CA LEU A 87 6.18 32.94 -13.51
C LEU A 87 7.34 32.66 -12.55
N TYR A 88 7.20 31.62 -11.73
CA TYR A 88 8.19 31.18 -10.74
C TYR A 88 8.31 29.66 -10.78
N PHE A 89 9.49 29.12 -10.47
CA PHE A 89 9.74 27.68 -10.46
C PHE A 89 10.94 27.35 -9.57
N SER A 90 10.89 26.20 -8.89
CA SER A 90 12.07 25.61 -8.22
C SER A 90 13.00 24.98 -9.25
N ASP A 91 14.28 24.84 -8.90
CA ASP A 91 15.32 24.44 -9.85
C ASP A 91 15.08 23.05 -10.50
N HIS A 92 15.66 22.85 -11.69
CA HIS A 92 15.71 21.57 -12.43
C HIS A 92 14.39 20.93 -12.94
N ILE A 93 13.19 21.47 -12.65
CA ILE A 93 11.91 20.83 -13.07
C ILE A 93 11.37 21.23 -14.46
N LEU A 94 11.92 22.29 -15.07
CA LEU A 94 11.30 22.98 -16.22
C LEU A 94 10.95 22.12 -17.46
N PRO A 95 11.80 21.18 -17.94
CA PRO A 95 11.44 20.37 -19.10
C PRO A 95 10.21 19.50 -18.86
N PHE A 96 10.14 18.89 -17.66
CA PHE A 96 9.02 18.05 -17.26
C PHE A 96 7.77 18.90 -16.99
N ALA A 97 7.91 20.00 -16.24
CA ALA A 97 6.81 20.89 -15.90
C ALA A 97 6.09 21.43 -17.14
N LYS A 98 6.84 21.89 -18.17
CA LYS A 98 6.24 22.38 -19.42
C LYS A 98 5.32 21.34 -20.09
N ARG A 99 5.72 20.06 -20.07
CA ARG A 99 4.91 18.95 -20.62
C ARG A 99 3.64 18.72 -19.80
N ILE A 100 3.73 18.78 -18.48
CA ILE A 100 2.59 18.61 -17.58
C ILE A 100 1.61 19.77 -17.67
N ILE A 101 2.10 21.01 -17.69
CA ILE A 101 1.26 22.23 -17.82
C ILE A 101 0.46 22.18 -19.12
N LYS A 102 1.09 21.80 -20.25
CA LYS A 102 0.39 21.63 -21.53
C LYS A 102 -0.71 20.56 -21.45
N LYS A 103 -0.48 19.48 -20.71
CA LYS A 103 -1.47 18.41 -20.49
C LYS A 103 -2.63 18.86 -19.57
N ALA A 104 -2.35 19.77 -18.65
CA ALA A 104 -3.32 20.29 -17.68
C ALA A 104 -4.20 21.42 -18.24
N ASN A 105 -3.68 22.26 -19.13
CA ASN A 105 -4.38 23.46 -19.66
C ASN A 105 -5.78 23.19 -20.26
N ASN A 106 -6.05 21.97 -20.72
CA ASN A 106 -7.34 21.62 -21.32
C ASN A 106 -8.34 21.00 -20.33
N LYS A 107 -8.03 20.98 -19.03
CA LYS A 107 -8.85 20.34 -18.01
C LYS A 107 -9.52 21.39 -17.13
N ASN A 108 -10.75 21.13 -16.72
CA ASN A 108 -11.39 21.91 -15.66
C ASN A 108 -10.77 21.54 -14.32
N ILE A 109 -10.07 22.50 -13.69
CA ILE A 109 -9.36 22.28 -12.43
C ILE A 109 -10.25 22.76 -11.27
N PRO A 110 -10.72 21.87 -10.38
CA PRO A 110 -11.51 22.27 -9.22
C PRO A 110 -10.66 23.06 -8.24
N HIS A 111 -11.30 23.86 -7.37
CA HIS A 111 -10.56 24.65 -6.39
C HIS A 111 -9.73 23.77 -5.44
N SER A 112 -10.24 22.59 -5.07
CA SER A 112 -9.53 21.57 -4.27
C SER A 112 -8.25 21.01 -4.92
N GLY A 113 -7.93 21.45 -6.14
CA GLY A 113 -6.85 20.92 -6.95
C GLY A 113 -7.14 19.51 -7.46
N MET A 114 -6.20 18.98 -8.23
CA MET A 114 -6.27 17.60 -8.72
C MET A 114 -4.88 17.04 -9.03
N ILE A 115 -4.79 15.72 -9.08
CA ILE A 115 -3.60 14.99 -9.54
C ILE A 115 -3.59 14.98 -11.08
N VAL A 116 -2.49 15.45 -11.69
CA VAL A 116 -2.34 15.56 -13.16
C VAL A 116 -1.53 14.40 -13.73
N GLN A 117 -0.53 13.93 -12.98
CA GLN A 117 0.30 12.77 -13.33
C GLN A 117 0.35 11.80 -12.15
N LYS A 118 -0.21 10.60 -12.37
CA LYS A 118 -0.25 9.51 -11.40
C LYS A 118 0.62 8.31 -11.76
N ASN A 119 1.25 8.32 -12.95
CA ASN A 119 1.94 7.14 -13.47
C ASN A 119 3.36 7.04 -12.92
N TRP A 120 3.45 6.79 -11.61
CA TRP A 120 4.72 6.69 -10.88
C TRP A 120 5.64 5.55 -11.37
N GLN A 121 5.10 4.61 -12.15
CA GLN A 121 5.84 3.47 -12.69
C GLN A 121 6.60 3.80 -13.98
N LYS A 122 6.13 4.79 -14.75
CA LYS A 122 6.67 5.10 -16.09
C LYS A 122 7.22 6.52 -16.20
N GLU A 123 6.79 7.41 -15.33
CA GLU A 123 7.17 8.81 -15.34
C GLU A 123 8.10 9.06 -14.16
N ALA A 124 9.10 9.92 -14.34
CA ALA A 124 10.05 10.25 -13.28
C ALA A 124 9.43 11.05 -12.13
N HIS A 125 8.27 11.69 -12.36
CA HIS A 125 7.61 12.52 -11.37
C HIS A 125 6.11 12.32 -11.37
N ILE A 126 5.53 12.38 -10.17
CA ILE A 126 4.10 12.62 -9.98
C ILE A 126 3.85 14.13 -9.94
N SER A 127 2.62 14.56 -10.22
CA SER A 127 2.31 15.99 -10.17
C SER A 127 0.86 16.29 -9.85
N THR A 128 0.66 17.41 -9.18
CA THR A 128 -0.64 17.97 -8.82
C THR A 128 -0.75 19.41 -9.33
N VAL A 129 -1.98 19.92 -9.39
CA VAL A 129 -2.26 21.31 -9.75
C VAL A 129 -3.34 21.87 -8.85
N SER A 130 -3.12 23.08 -8.35
CA SER A 130 -4.05 23.82 -7.49
C SER A 130 -4.26 25.23 -8.05
N PRO A 131 -5.50 25.66 -8.35
CA PRO A 131 -5.76 26.96 -8.96
C PRO A 131 -5.77 28.06 -7.91
N ILE A 132 -5.06 29.15 -8.16
CA ILE A 132 -5.02 30.35 -7.31
C ILE A 132 -6.18 31.26 -7.71
N ARG A 133 -7.09 31.55 -6.78
CA ARG A 133 -8.26 32.41 -6.97
C ARG A 133 -8.17 33.65 -6.08
N ILE A 134 -8.28 34.81 -6.70
CA ILE A 134 -8.35 36.10 -6.00
C ILE A 134 -9.62 36.78 -6.46
N ASP A 135 -10.46 37.21 -5.52
CA ASP A 135 -11.77 37.82 -5.79
C ASP A 135 -12.65 36.97 -6.73
N GLY A 136 -12.63 35.65 -6.54
CA GLY A 136 -13.40 34.69 -7.34
C GLY A 136 -12.86 34.44 -8.76
N LYS A 137 -11.76 35.08 -9.17
CA LYS A 137 -11.13 34.89 -10.49
C LYS A 137 -9.84 34.10 -10.37
N ILE A 138 -9.62 33.15 -11.28
CA ILE A 138 -8.36 32.41 -11.37
C ILE A 138 -7.26 33.38 -11.82
N LYS A 139 -6.19 33.50 -11.03
CA LYS A 139 -5.00 34.31 -11.35
C LYS A 139 -3.84 33.48 -11.85
N GLY A 140 -3.83 32.20 -11.51
CA GLY A 140 -2.73 31.30 -11.80
C GLY A 140 -2.94 29.91 -11.25
N TYR A 141 -1.88 29.10 -11.33
CA TYR A 141 -1.88 27.74 -10.83
C TYR A 141 -0.55 27.42 -10.14
N VAL A 142 -0.64 26.69 -9.04
CA VAL A 142 0.49 26.04 -8.37
C VAL A 142 0.54 24.60 -8.85
N TYR A 143 1.63 24.24 -9.52
CA TYR A 143 1.96 22.86 -9.86
C TYR A 143 2.99 22.34 -8.89
N MET A 144 2.71 21.19 -8.26
CA MET A 144 3.70 20.50 -7.43
C MET A 144 4.20 19.26 -8.14
N PHE A 145 5.46 18.92 -7.92
CA PHE A 145 6.10 17.73 -8.47
C PHE A 145 6.88 17.02 -7.37
N GLN A 146 6.95 15.70 -7.47
CA GLN A 146 7.76 14.88 -6.58
C GLN A 146 8.37 13.74 -7.39
N ASN A 147 9.65 13.47 -7.18
CA ASN A 147 10.33 12.37 -7.86
C ASN A 147 9.74 11.02 -7.39
N THR A 148 9.47 10.15 -8.35
CA THR A 148 8.95 8.79 -8.12
C THR A 148 9.94 7.84 -7.47
N ASP A 149 11.23 8.19 -7.44
CA ASP A 149 12.27 7.38 -6.80
C ASP A 149 11.96 7.13 -5.33
N SER A 150 11.38 8.11 -4.62
CA SER A 150 10.93 7.94 -3.23
C SER A 150 9.84 6.86 -3.12
N ILE A 151 8.83 6.91 -4.00
CA ILE A 151 7.75 5.91 -4.08
C ILE A 151 8.32 4.52 -4.42
N GLN A 152 9.20 4.44 -5.40
CA GLN A 152 9.82 3.18 -5.83
C GLN A 152 10.66 2.57 -4.71
N ASN A 153 11.47 3.38 -4.02
CA ASN A 153 12.27 2.95 -2.87
C ASN A 153 11.39 2.50 -1.70
N MET A 154 10.30 3.21 -1.42
CA MET A 154 9.32 2.81 -0.41
C MET A 154 8.73 1.43 -0.75
N ILE A 155 8.27 1.22 -1.99
CA ILE A 155 7.71 -0.06 -2.43
C ILE A 155 8.76 -1.17 -2.38
N TYR A 156 10.01 -0.88 -2.74
CA TYR A 156 11.11 -1.82 -2.65
C TYR A 156 11.33 -2.29 -1.20
N LYS A 157 11.40 -1.35 -0.25
CA LYS A 157 11.52 -1.64 1.19
C LYS A 157 10.33 -2.44 1.71
N LEU A 158 9.10 -2.03 1.35
CA LEU A 158 7.87 -2.76 1.72
C LEU A 158 7.89 -4.19 1.20
N LYS A 159 8.25 -4.40 -0.07
CA LYS A 159 8.38 -5.73 -0.67
C LYS A 159 9.38 -6.59 0.10
N HIS A 160 10.53 -6.04 0.48
CA HIS A 160 11.54 -6.78 1.23
C HIS A 160 11.03 -7.22 2.61
N HIS A 161 10.39 -6.32 3.35
CA HIS A 161 9.76 -6.67 4.63
C HIS A 161 8.66 -7.72 4.47
N PHE A 162 7.82 -7.63 3.44
CA PHE A 162 6.78 -8.62 3.17
C PHE A 162 7.36 -9.99 2.87
N ILE A 163 8.44 -10.09 2.08
CA ILE A 163 9.10 -11.38 1.82
C ILE A 163 9.64 -11.97 3.13
N MET A 164 10.31 -11.16 3.96
CA MET A 164 10.85 -11.61 5.25
C MET A 164 9.75 -12.15 6.18
N VAL A 165 8.66 -11.38 6.34
CA VAL A 165 7.51 -11.78 7.16
C VAL A 165 6.81 -13.00 6.57
N GLY A 166 6.68 -13.09 5.24
CA GLY A 166 6.09 -14.24 4.56
C GLY A 166 6.86 -15.54 4.82
N ILE A 167 8.20 -15.51 4.75
CA ILE A 167 9.04 -16.67 5.08
C ILE A 167 8.86 -17.08 6.54
N LEU A 168 8.86 -16.10 7.46
CA LEU A 168 8.65 -16.37 8.88
C LEU A 168 7.26 -16.96 9.14
N SER A 169 6.24 -16.46 8.45
CA SER A 169 4.86 -16.95 8.56
C SER A 169 4.73 -18.39 8.09
N VAL A 170 5.31 -18.75 6.93
CA VAL A 170 5.35 -20.14 6.45
C VAL A 170 6.06 -21.06 7.45
N PHE A 171 7.17 -20.62 8.04
CA PHE A 171 7.88 -21.39 9.06
C PHE A 171 7.01 -21.65 10.29
N LEU A 172 6.30 -20.64 10.79
CA LEU A 172 5.35 -20.78 11.88
C LEU A 172 4.18 -21.69 11.51
N THR A 173 3.65 -21.60 10.29
CA THR A 173 2.59 -22.47 9.78
C THR A 173 3.02 -23.93 9.80
N ILE A 174 4.25 -24.25 9.38
CA ILE A 174 4.79 -25.62 9.44
C ILE A 174 4.81 -26.14 10.88
N ILE A 175 5.30 -25.34 11.84
CA ILE A 175 5.36 -25.73 13.25
C ILE A 175 3.95 -25.98 13.80
N THR A 176 3.03 -25.06 13.55
CA THR A 176 1.63 -25.15 14.01
C THR A 176 0.94 -26.39 13.44
N ILE A 177 1.10 -26.67 12.14
CA ILE A 177 0.50 -27.86 11.52
C ILE A 177 1.15 -29.15 12.04
N ALA A 178 2.45 -29.17 12.27
CA ALA A 178 3.11 -30.34 12.85
C ALA A 178 2.59 -30.66 14.26
N PHE A 179 2.37 -29.63 15.08
CA PHE A 179 1.76 -29.76 16.40
C PHE A 179 0.30 -30.23 16.30
N LEU A 180 -0.52 -29.54 15.51
CA LEU A 180 -1.94 -29.82 15.36
C LEU A 180 -2.21 -31.21 14.76
N SER A 181 -1.41 -31.64 13.80
CA SER A 181 -1.49 -32.98 13.22
C SER A 181 -1.34 -34.07 14.28
N ARG A 182 -0.45 -33.89 15.27
CA ARG A 182 -0.33 -34.84 16.39
C ARG A 182 -1.55 -34.79 17.30
N VAL A 183 -1.98 -33.59 17.69
CA VAL A 183 -3.11 -33.40 18.62
C VAL A 183 -4.41 -34.01 18.07
N ILE A 184 -4.70 -33.85 16.78
CA ILE A 184 -5.94 -34.36 16.16
C ILE A 184 -5.82 -35.81 15.72
N THR A 185 -4.69 -36.20 15.10
CA THR A 185 -4.59 -37.54 14.51
C THR A 185 -4.47 -38.64 15.57
N ILE A 186 -3.87 -38.37 16.73
CA ILE A 186 -3.71 -39.38 17.79
C ILE A 186 -5.05 -39.88 18.33
N PRO A 187 -6.01 -39.02 18.74
CA PRO A 187 -7.35 -39.46 19.13
C PRO A 187 -8.09 -40.23 18.04
N LEU A 188 -8.04 -39.76 16.79
CA LEU A 188 -8.70 -40.42 15.66
C LEU A 188 -8.18 -41.84 15.42
N ILE A 189 -6.87 -42.06 15.53
CA ILE A 189 -6.28 -43.40 15.42
C ILE A 189 -6.78 -44.29 16.56
N ARG A 190 -6.81 -43.79 17.81
CA ARG A 190 -7.30 -44.56 18.95
C ARG A 190 -8.77 -44.97 18.79
N MET A 191 -9.61 -44.06 18.28
CA MET A 191 -11.01 -44.38 17.96
C MET A 191 -11.10 -45.46 16.88
N LYS A 192 -10.30 -45.35 15.80
CA LYS A 192 -10.27 -46.37 14.75
C LYS A 192 -9.90 -47.75 15.31
N GLU A 193 -8.82 -47.83 16.10
CA GLU A 193 -8.35 -49.09 16.70
C GLU A 193 -9.38 -49.67 17.68
N ALA A 194 -10.07 -48.82 18.45
CA ALA A 194 -11.14 -49.21 19.35
C ALA A 194 -12.31 -49.84 18.59
N THR A 195 -12.79 -49.20 17.52
CA THR A 195 -13.89 -49.70 16.70
C THR A 195 -13.52 -50.98 15.95
N GLU A 196 -12.26 -51.11 15.51
CA GLU A 196 -11.79 -52.33 14.83
C GLU A 196 -11.79 -53.56 15.75
N LYS A 197 -11.41 -53.38 17.03
CA LYS A 197 -11.50 -54.42 18.05
C LYS A 197 -12.95 -54.81 18.36
N LEU A 198 -13.83 -53.82 18.53
CA LEU A 198 -15.26 -54.05 18.73
C LEU A 198 -15.88 -54.85 17.57
N SER A 199 -15.55 -54.50 16.32
CA SER A 199 -16.01 -55.22 15.12
C SER A 199 -15.57 -56.69 15.08
N LYS A 200 -14.42 -56.99 15.68
CA LYS A 200 -13.88 -58.36 15.81
C LYS A 200 -14.45 -59.13 17.03
N GLY A 201 -15.42 -58.56 17.75
CA GLY A 201 -16.04 -59.18 18.92
C GLY A 201 -15.27 -58.99 20.23
N ASP A 202 -14.22 -58.17 20.24
CA ASP A 202 -13.50 -57.79 21.46
C ASP A 202 -14.16 -56.58 22.12
N PHE A 203 -14.99 -56.84 23.13
CA PHE A 203 -15.69 -55.83 23.92
C PHE A 203 -14.88 -55.31 25.13
N SER A 204 -13.61 -55.71 25.27
CA SER A 204 -12.76 -55.25 26.40
C SER A 204 -12.25 -53.81 26.24
N VAL A 205 -12.55 -53.16 25.11
CA VAL A 205 -12.05 -51.83 24.76
C VAL A 205 -12.72 -50.75 25.62
N ARG A 206 -11.92 -50.10 26.47
CA ARG A 206 -12.33 -48.87 27.19
C ARG A 206 -11.70 -47.65 26.54
N LEU A 207 -12.52 -46.73 26.04
CA LEU A 207 -12.06 -45.41 25.61
C LEU A 207 -11.74 -44.59 26.88
N GLN A 208 -10.49 -44.16 27.04
CA GLN A 208 -10.16 -43.15 28.04
C GLN A 208 -10.78 -41.83 27.60
N ILE A 209 -11.90 -41.46 28.22
CA ILE A 209 -12.49 -40.13 28.09
C ILE A 209 -11.54 -39.17 28.81
N LYS A 210 -10.88 -38.31 28.06
CA LYS A 210 -10.07 -37.22 28.61
C LYS A 210 -10.75 -35.91 28.20
N GLY A 211 -11.92 -35.67 28.79
CA GLY A 211 -12.74 -34.48 28.65
C GLY A 211 -13.66 -34.38 29.86
N GLU A 212 -13.79 -33.19 30.44
CA GLU A 212 -14.72 -32.87 31.52
C GLU A 212 -16.09 -32.40 30.98
N ASP A 213 -16.35 -32.58 29.68
CA ASP A 213 -17.67 -32.31 29.11
C ASP A 213 -18.46 -33.61 29.06
N GLU A 214 -19.58 -33.61 29.80
CA GLU A 214 -20.59 -34.66 29.87
C GLU A 214 -21.20 -35.03 28.51
#